data_AF-A0A935YUH2-F1
#
_entry.id   AF-A0A935YUH2-F1
#
_cell.length_a   1.000
_cell.length_b   1.000
_cell.length_c   1.000
_cell.angle_alpha   90.00
_cell.angle_beta   90.00
_cell.angle_gamma   90.00
#
_symmetry.space_group_name_H-M   'P 1'
#
loop_
_entity.id
_entity.type
_entity.pdbx_description
1 polymer ?
#
loop_
_entity_poly.entity_id
_entity_poly.type
_entity_poly.pdbx_seq_one_letter_code
_entity_poly.pdbx_strand_id
1 'polypeptide(L)'
;MAAMNDLMRIVRINENIKTVVTQARRINLLALNAILLSRRAGKLALGFGVISDELRTFSKDLTTTMRVLMTLSYGSVAIVSQFQRYSHVNYILQTTEKASHHQLVRQRLAFSNKKLAELETGLNKVYQDLARYIDDAETAGRFGSVIARSLKIEATYGGGFHQILAQIATEFSYYIDSIPGILQQIQGYLKRNSLR
;
A
#
# COMPACT_ATOMS: atom_id res chain seq x y z
N MET A 1 6.88 21.63 -13.34
CA MET A 1 7.19 21.17 -11.95
C MET A 1 6.11 20.30 -11.32
N ALA A 2 4.80 20.50 -11.59
CA ALA A 2 3.73 19.64 -11.06
C ALA A 2 3.85 18.16 -11.50
N ALA A 3 4.06 17.92 -12.79
CA ALA A 3 4.17 16.59 -13.41
C ALA A 3 5.27 15.68 -12.83
N MET A 4 6.51 16.17 -12.71
CA MET A 4 7.63 15.41 -12.13
C MET A 4 7.33 14.96 -10.68
N ASN A 5 6.52 15.75 -9.96
CA ASN A 5 6.13 15.46 -8.60
C ASN A 5 5.19 14.25 -8.53
N ASP A 6 4.28 14.10 -9.50
CA ASP A 6 3.28 13.02 -9.49
C ASP A 6 3.91 11.65 -9.77
N LEU A 7 4.86 11.59 -10.69
CA LEU A 7 5.59 10.36 -10.97
C LEU A 7 6.47 9.96 -9.77
N MET A 8 7.15 10.93 -9.16
CA MET A 8 7.96 10.69 -7.96
C MET A 8 7.10 10.20 -6.79
N ARG A 9 5.87 10.72 -6.63
CA ARG A 9 4.92 10.25 -5.61
C ARG A 9 4.53 8.79 -5.84
N ILE A 10 4.20 8.40 -7.07
CA ILE A 10 3.86 7.01 -7.39
C ILE A 10 5.03 6.07 -7.07
N VAL A 11 6.27 6.49 -7.38
CA VAL A 11 7.46 5.72 -6.99
C VAL A 11 7.56 5.58 -5.47
N ARG A 12 7.35 6.66 -4.70
CA ARG A 12 7.35 6.58 -3.22
C ARG A 12 6.25 5.67 -2.68
N ILE A 13 5.06 5.72 -3.27
CA ILE A 13 3.95 4.80 -2.95
C ILE A 13 4.39 3.35 -3.19
N ASN A 14 4.99 3.04 -4.34
CA ASN A 14 5.48 1.70 -4.66
C ASN A 14 6.53 1.18 -3.68
N GLU A 15 7.51 2.01 -3.31
CA GLU A 15 8.55 1.60 -2.35
C GLU A 15 7.97 1.32 -0.96
N ASN A 16 6.99 2.13 -0.52
CA ASN A 16 6.31 1.88 0.75
C ASN A 16 5.45 0.61 0.70
N ILE A 17 4.72 0.34 -0.40
CA ILE A 17 3.98 -0.92 -0.59
C ILE A 17 4.93 -2.12 -0.52
N LYS A 18 6.08 -2.08 -1.20
CA LYS A 18 7.10 -3.15 -1.15
C LYS A 18 7.63 -3.37 0.27
N THR A 19 7.79 -2.30 1.04
CA THR A 19 8.20 -2.38 2.45
C THR A 19 7.15 -3.15 3.26
N VAL A 20 5.86 -2.84 3.12
CA VAL A 20 4.79 -3.58 3.80
C VAL A 20 4.73 -5.04 3.36
N VAL A 21 4.90 -5.35 2.07
CA VAL A 21 4.99 -6.74 1.57
C VAL A 21 6.14 -7.50 2.25
N THR A 22 7.29 -6.83 2.43
CA THR A 22 8.44 -7.42 3.13
C THR A 22 8.09 -7.74 4.59
N GLN A 23 7.41 -6.82 5.29
CA GLN A 23 6.97 -7.07 6.67
C GLN A 23 5.97 -8.23 6.75
N ALA A 24 4.97 -8.25 5.87
CA ALA A 24 4.00 -9.34 5.80
C ALA A 24 4.67 -10.71 5.58
N ARG A 25 5.68 -10.78 4.70
CA ARG A 25 6.47 -12.02 4.51
C ARG A 25 7.24 -12.44 5.75
N ARG A 26 7.86 -11.50 6.47
CA ARG A 26 8.56 -11.78 7.74
C ARG A 26 7.61 -12.32 8.80
N ILE A 27 6.44 -11.70 8.95
CA ILE A 27 5.37 -12.15 9.86
C ILE A 27 4.93 -13.57 9.50
N ASN A 28 4.71 -13.87 8.21
CA ASN A 28 4.30 -15.22 7.77
C ASN A 28 5.34 -16.30 8.13
N LEU A 29 6.63 -16.02 7.93
CA LEU A 29 7.71 -16.94 8.26
C LEU A 29 7.86 -17.13 9.78
N LEU A 30 7.81 -16.03 10.52
CA LEU A 30 7.87 -16.04 11.98
C LEU A 30 6.70 -16.86 12.55
N ALA A 31 5.49 -16.69 12.00
CA ALA A 31 4.31 -17.45 12.38
C ALA A 31 4.43 -18.94 12.13
N LEU A 32 4.99 -19.34 10.99
CA LEU A 32 5.25 -20.76 10.74
C LEU A 32 6.17 -21.36 11.81
N ASN A 33 7.26 -20.66 12.14
CA ASN A 33 8.21 -21.11 13.16
C ASN A 33 7.58 -21.13 14.57
N ALA A 34 6.78 -20.11 14.88
CA ALA A 34 6.05 -19.97 16.14
C ALA A 34 5.04 -21.11 16.35
N ILE A 35 4.31 -21.50 15.30
CA ILE A 35 3.38 -22.64 15.34
C ILE A 35 4.11 -23.97 15.58
N LEU A 36 5.29 -24.16 14.99
CA LEU A 36 6.09 -25.36 15.24
C LEU A 36 6.61 -25.39 16.68
N LEU A 37 7.08 -24.26 17.20
CA LEU A 37 7.55 -24.14 18.56
C LEU A 37 6.43 -24.36 19.59
N SER A 38 5.24 -23.80 19.36
CA SER A 38 4.11 -23.97 20.27
C SER A 38 3.67 -25.43 20.35
N ARG A 39 3.67 -26.16 19.22
CA ARG A 39 3.42 -27.61 19.20
C ARG A 39 4.46 -28.36 20.02
N ARG A 40 5.73 -27.97 19.95
CA ARG A 40 6.82 -28.57 20.75
C ARG A 40 6.68 -28.28 22.25
N ALA A 41 6.26 -27.07 22.62
CA ALA A 41 6.01 -26.66 24.00
C ALA A 41 4.75 -27.30 24.60
N GLY A 42 3.89 -27.89 23.78
CA GLY A 42 2.75 -28.70 24.20
C GLY A 42 1.60 -27.85 24.76
N LYS A 43 0.88 -28.39 25.75
CA LYS A 43 -0.39 -27.81 26.23
C LYS A 43 -0.28 -26.37 26.74
N LEU A 44 0.87 -26.00 27.31
CA LEU A 44 1.11 -24.67 27.88
C LEU A 44 1.24 -23.56 26.82
N ALA A 45 1.48 -23.91 25.55
CA ALA A 45 1.64 -22.94 24.47
C ALA A 45 0.53 -23.03 23.41
N LEU A 46 -0.60 -23.68 23.73
CA LEU A 46 -1.70 -23.85 22.76
C LEU A 46 -2.28 -22.51 22.30
N GLY A 47 -2.57 -21.60 23.24
CA GLY A 47 -3.10 -20.27 22.90
C GLY A 47 -2.12 -19.48 22.04
N PHE A 48 -0.82 -19.52 22.37
CA PHE A 48 0.23 -18.93 21.55
C PHE A 48 0.24 -19.49 20.11
N GLY A 49 0.05 -20.80 19.97
CA GLY A 49 -0.04 -21.46 18.66
C GLY A 49 -1.23 -21.02 17.83
N VAL A 50 -2.41 -20.87 18.45
CA VAL A 50 -3.63 -20.39 17.78
C VAL A 50 -3.44 -18.96 17.29
N ILE A 51 -2.98 -18.06 18.16
CA ILE A 51 -2.76 -16.65 17.81
C ILE A 51 -1.66 -16.52 16.74
N SER A 52 -0.64 -17.39 16.77
CA SER A 52 0.37 -17.42 15.71
C SER A 52 -0.23 -17.81 14.34
N ASP A 53 -1.21 -18.70 14.29
CA ASP A 53 -1.92 -19.05 13.05
C ASP A 53 -2.85 -17.92 12.56
N GLU A 54 -3.45 -17.16 13.48
CA GLU A 54 -4.15 -15.92 13.14
C GLU A 54 -3.22 -14.89 12.49
N LEU A 55 -2.03 -14.66 13.08
CA LEU A 55 -1.01 -13.77 12.50
C LEU A 55 -0.50 -14.26 11.14
N ARG A 56 -0.42 -15.57 10.94
CA ARG A 56 -0.11 -16.16 9.63
C ARG A 56 -1.18 -15.82 8.60
N THR A 57 -2.45 -15.99 8.95
CA THR A 57 -3.57 -15.67 8.05
C THR A 57 -3.60 -14.17 7.74
N PHE A 58 -3.52 -13.32 8.76
CA PHE A 58 -3.37 -11.86 8.63
C PHE A 58 -2.25 -11.48 7.64
N SER A 59 -1.08 -12.10 7.75
CA SER A 59 0.06 -11.78 6.89
C SER A 59 -0.16 -12.13 5.41
N LYS A 60 -0.93 -13.19 5.13
CA LYS A 60 -1.30 -13.58 3.77
C LYS A 60 -2.33 -12.63 3.18
N ASP A 61 -3.31 -12.24 3.97
CA ASP A 61 -4.35 -11.29 3.56
C ASP A 61 -3.73 -9.93 3.27
N LEU A 62 -2.87 -9.44 4.16
CA LEU A 62 -2.11 -8.21 3.96
C LEU A 62 -1.25 -8.27 2.69
N THR A 63 -0.57 -9.40 2.43
CA THR A 63 0.21 -9.58 1.20
C THR A 63 -0.68 -9.49 -0.05
N THR A 64 -1.89 -10.04 0.01
CA THR A 64 -2.85 -10.01 -1.10
C THR A 64 -3.32 -8.59 -1.37
N THR A 65 -3.71 -7.85 -0.33
CA THR A 65 -4.08 -6.43 -0.44
C THR A 65 -2.95 -5.58 -1.00
N MET A 66 -1.72 -5.77 -0.50
CA MET A 66 -0.55 -5.05 -1.00
C MET A 66 -0.23 -5.37 -2.47
N ARG A 67 -0.50 -6.59 -2.94
CA ARG A 67 -0.35 -6.96 -4.35
C ARG A 67 -1.34 -6.21 -5.23
N VAL A 68 -2.60 -6.05 -4.79
CA VAL A 68 -3.60 -5.25 -5.50
C VAL A 68 -3.14 -3.79 -5.59
N LEU A 69 -2.70 -3.21 -4.47
CA LEU A 69 -2.15 -1.84 -4.43
C LEU A 69 -0.96 -1.66 -5.39
N MET A 70 -0.07 -2.65 -5.45
CA MET A 70 1.08 -2.63 -6.36
C MET A 70 0.63 -2.61 -7.83
N THR A 71 -0.36 -3.42 -8.21
CA THR A 71 -0.92 -3.43 -9.57
C THR A 71 -1.54 -2.08 -9.93
N LEU A 72 -2.35 -1.50 -9.03
CA LEU A 72 -2.97 -0.19 -9.24
C LEU A 72 -1.92 0.92 -9.39
N SER A 73 -0.92 0.90 -8.52
CA SER A 73 0.16 1.89 -8.53
C SER A 73 1.01 1.78 -9.80
N TYR A 74 1.36 0.58 -10.28
CA TYR A 74 2.05 0.43 -11.56
C TYR A 74 1.18 0.88 -12.75
N GLY A 75 -0.12 0.54 -12.74
CA GLY A 75 -1.06 1.01 -13.77
C GLY A 75 -1.14 2.55 -13.82
N SER A 76 -1.05 3.22 -12.68
CA SER A 76 -1.09 4.68 -12.59
C SER A 76 0.09 5.37 -13.30
N VAL A 77 1.27 4.72 -13.37
CA VAL A 77 2.48 5.28 -14.04
C VAL A 77 2.20 5.55 -15.51
N ALA A 78 1.54 4.62 -16.20
CA ALA A 78 1.20 4.77 -17.62
C ALA A 78 0.18 5.90 -17.84
N ILE A 79 -0.81 6.02 -16.96
CA ILE A 79 -1.84 7.07 -17.04
C ILE A 79 -1.21 8.45 -16.80
N VAL A 80 -0.40 8.60 -15.74
CA VAL A 80 0.28 9.87 -15.45
C VAL A 80 1.23 10.25 -16.58
N SER A 81 2.00 9.31 -17.13
CA SER A 81 2.91 9.59 -18.25
C SER A 81 2.17 10.07 -19.49
N GLN A 82 1.03 9.46 -19.82
CA GLN A 82 0.19 9.90 -20.93
C GLN A 82 -0.45 11.27 -20.64
N PHE A 83 -0.96 11.47 -19.42
CA PHE A 83 -1.56 12.74 -19.01
C PHE A 83 -0.55 13.88 -19.21
N GLN A 84 0.68 13.72 -18.72
CA GLN A 84 1.76 14.68 -18.90
C GLN A 84 2.04 15.00 -20.37
N ARG A 85 2.12 13.98 -21.21
CA ARG A 85 2.32 14.15 -22.65
C ARG A 85 1.20 14.98 -23.28
N TYR A 86 -0.06 14.65 -22.99
CA TYR A 86 -1.21 15.39 -23.51
C TYR A 86 -1.30 16.81 -22.93
N SER A 87 -0.92 17.04 -21.66
CA SER A 87 -0.85 18.37 -21.07
C SER A 87 0.15 19.26 -21.81
N HIS A 88 1.34 18.71 -22.12
CA HIS A 88 2.36 19.45 -22.85
C HIS A 88 1.93 19.76 -24.29
N VAL A 89 1.37 18.77 -24.99
CA VAL A 89 0.83 18.95 -26.34
C VAL A 89 -0.30 19.99 -26.34
N ASN A 90 -1.21 19.96 -25.36
CA ASN A 90 -2.27 20.96 -25.24
C ASN A 90 -1.75 22.37 -25.06
N TYR A 91 -0.73 22.56 -24.21
CA TYR A 91 -0.12 23.87 -24.02
C TYR A 91 0.41 24.47 -25.34
N ILE A 92 1.11 23.65 -26.13
CA ILE A 92 1.61 24.06 -27.45
C ILE A 92 0.45 24.34 -28.41
N LEU A 93 -0.55 23.46 -28.48
CA LEU A 93 -1.70 23.65 -29.37
C LEU A 93 -2.53 24.89 -29.00
N GLN A 94 -2.69 25.19 -27.71
CA GLN A 94 -3.38 26.39 -27.24
C GLN A 94 -2.64 27.67 -27.63
N THR A 95 -1.32 27.70 -27.49
CA THR A 95 -0.51 28.87 -27.89
C THR A 95 -0.55 29.07 -29.40
N THR A 96 -0.47 27.98 -30.18
CA THR A 96 -0.59 28.03 -31.65
C THR A 96 -2.00 28.42 -32.11
N GLU A 97 -3.07 27.94 -31.45
CA GLU A 97 -4.46 28.30 -31.81
C GLU A 97 -4.72 29.78 -31.60
N LYS A 98 -4.23 30.35 -30.49
CA LYS A 98 -4.33 31.79 -30.21
C LYS A 98 -3.61 32.67 -31.24
N ALA A 99 -2.55 32.16 -31.86
CA ALA A 99 -1.76 32.91 -32.84
C ALA A 99 -2.27 32.73 -34.28
N SER A 100 -2.66 31.51 -34.65
CA SER A 100 -2.99 31.16 -36.05
C SER A 100 -4.48 31.10 -36.35
N HIS A 101 -5.32 30.84 -35.33
CA HIS A 101 -6.75 30.54 -35.45
C HIS A 101 -7.09 29.45 -36.50
N HIS A 102 -6.12 28.60 -36.85
CA HIS A 102 -6.25 27.65 -37.95
C HIS A 102 -7.17 26.47 -37.56
N GLN A 103 -8.12 26.12 -38.42
CA GLN A 103 -9.13 25.09 -38.15
C GLN A 103 -8.54 23.73 -37.74
N LEU A 104 -7.48 23.27 -38.42
CA LEU A 104 -6.80 22.02 -38.07
C LEU A 104 -6.22 22.04 -36.64
N VAL A 105 -5.66 23.17 -36.20
CA VAL A 105 -5.11 23.31 -34.84
C VAL A 105 -6.24 23.24 -33.81
N ARG A 106 -7.37 23.91 -34.09
CA ARG A 106 -8.57 23.84 -33.23
C ARG A 106 -9.12 22.42 -33.11
N GLN A 107 -9.22 21.68 -34.21
CA GLN A 107 -9.66 20.28 -34.19
C GLN A 107 -8.71 19.39 -33.40
N ARG A 108 -7.39 19.55 -33.58
CA ARG A 108 -6.39 18.77 -32.84
C ARG A 108 -6.41 19.10 -31.34
N LEU A 109 -6.57 20.37 -31.00
CA LEU A 109 -6.71 20.83 -29.61
C LEU A 109 -7.97 20.23 -28.96
N ALA A 110 -9.11 20.24 -29.65
CA ALA A 110 -10.34 19.63 -29.13
C ALA A 110 -10.18 18.12 -28.86
N PHE A 111 -9.57 17.38 -29.79
CA PHE A 111 -9.27 15.96 -29.59
C PHE A 111 -8.34 15.73 -28.39
N SER A 112 -7.28 16.51 -28.29
CA SER A 112 -6.27 16.40 -27.23
C SER A 112 -6.84 16.78 -25.86
N ASN A 113 -7.71 17.80 -25.78
CA ASN A 113 -8.50 18.13 -24.58
C ASN A 113 -9.40 16.98 -24.15
N LYS A 114 -10.12 16.33 -25.08
CA LYS A 114 -10.95 15.17 -24.76
C LYS A 114 -10.12 14.02 -24.17
N LYS A 115 -8.95 13.72 -24.76
CA LYS A 115 -8.04 12.70 -24.24
C LYS A 115 -7.51 13.03 -22.86
N LEU A 116 -7.20 14.30 -22.60
CA LEU A 116 -6.75 14.74 -21.29
C LEU A 116 -7.83 14.56 -20.21
N ALA A 117 -9.09 14.89 -20.52
CA ALA A 117 -10.22 14.68 -19.60
C ALA A 117 -10.50 13.18 -19.32
N GLU A 118 -10.37 12.32 -20.34
CA GLU A 118 -10.46 10.86 -20.17
C GLU A 118 -9.37 10.34 -19.23
N LEU A 119 -8.12 10.79 -19.41
CA LEU A 119 -6.99 10.42 -18.56
C LEU A 119 -7.14 10.94 -17.13
N GLU A 120 -7.63 12.16 -16.95
CA GLU A 120 -7.90 12.74 -15.63
C GLU A 120 -8.94 11.93 -14.86
N THR A 121 -10.05 11.57 -15.53
CA THR A 121 -11.10 10.73 -14.95
C THR A 121 -10.55 9.37 -14.54
N GLY A 122 -9.75 8.74 -15.41
CA GLY A 122 -9.10 7.45 -15.11
C GLY A 122 -8.13 7.55 -13.94
N LEU A 123 -7.35 8.63 -13.87
CA LEU A 123 -6.39 8.87 -12.80
C LEU A 123 -7.09 9.07 -11.45
N ASN A 124 -8.17 9.86 -11.42
CA ASN A 124 -8.98 10.07 -10.22
C ASN A 124 -9.57 8.75 -9.70
N LYS A 125 -10.06 7.89 -10.60
CA LYS A 125 -10.55 6.55 -10.23
C LYS A 125 -9.45 5.70 -9.60
N VAL A 126 -8.26 5.66 -10.20
CA VAL A 126 -7.12 4.89 -9.65
C VAL A 126 -6.73 5.42 -8.27
N TYR A 127 -6.71 6.73 -8.06
CA TYR A 127 -6.40 7.30 -6.74
C TYR A 127 -7.48 7.01 -5.69
N GLN A 128 -8.75 7.00 -6.07
CA GLN A 128 -9.85 6.58 -5.19
C GLN A 128 -9.71 5.10 -4.81
N ASP A 129 -9.43 4.23 -5.78
CA ASP A 129 -9.22 2.80 -5.54
C ASP A 129 -8.01 2.57 -4.62
N LEU A 130 -6.88 3.24 -4.88
CA LEU A 130 -5.69 3.19 -4.02
C LEU A 130 -6.03 3.62 -2.59
N ALA A 131 -6.72 4.75 -2.42
CA ALA A 131 -7.08 5.27 -1.10
C ALA A 131 -7.95 4.27 -0.32
N ARG A 132 -8.95 3.67 -0.98
CA ARG A 132 -9.81 2.65 -0.37
C ARG A 132 -9.01 1.44 0.10
N TYR A 133 -8.18 0.85 -0.76
CA TYR A 133 -7.38 -0.32 -0.40
C TYR A 133 -6.32 -0.03 0.67
N ILE A 134 -5.83 1.20 0.77
CA ILE A 134 -4.92 1.60 1.86
C ILE A 134 -5.68 1.70 3.18
N ASP A 135 -6.90 2.24 3.18
CA ASP A 135 -7.75 2.31 4.39
C ASP A 135 -8.10 0.91 4.91
N ASP A 136 -8.44 -0.01 4.00
CA ASP A 136 -8.65 -1.42 4.32
C ASP A 136 -7.38 -2.04 4.95
N ALA A 137 -6.21 -1.79 4.35
CA ALA A 137 -4.94 -2.26 4.87
C ALA A 137 -4.57 -1.65 6.23
N GLU A 138 -4.94 -0.39 6.48
CA GLU A 138 -4.69 0.30 7.74
C GLU A 138 -5.55 -0.30 8.86
N THR A 139 -6.82 -0.57 8.57
CA THR A 139 -7.72 -1.27 9.48
C THR A 139 -7.22 -2.67 9.79
N ALA A 140 -6.79 -3.43 8.78
CA ALA A 140 -6.15 -4.72 8.98
C ALA A 140 -4.88 -4.60 9.84
N GLY A 141 -4.02 -3.61 9.59
CA GLY A 141 -2.81 -3.36 10.37
C GLY A 141 -3.09 -3.10 11.85
N ARG A 142 -4.10 -2.27 12.16
CA ARG A 142 -4.55 -2.04 13.55
C ARG A 142 -5.01 -3.33 14.22
N PHE A 143 -5.77 -4.15 13.51
CA PHE A 143 -6.21 -5.45 14.01
C PHE A 143 -5.02 -6.38 14.27
N GLY A 144 -4.05 -6.41 13.35
CA GLY A 144 -2.78 -7.12 13.55
C GLY A 144 -2.07 -6.71 14.84
N SER A 145 -1.99 -5.40 15.15
CA SER A 145 -1.38 -4.92 16.40
C SER A 145 -2.15 -5.35 17.66
N VAL A 146 -3.46 -5.54 17.57
CA VAL A 146 -4.27 -6.13 18.65
C VAL A 146 -3.91 -7.60 18.85
N ILE A 147 -3.85 -8.38 17.76
CA ILE A 147 -3.46 -9.80 17.80
C ILE A 147 -2.05 -9.95 18.38
N ALA A 148 -1.09 -9.12 17.95
CA ALA A 148 0.29 -9.15 18.45
C ALA A 148 0.38 -8.86 19.96
N ARG A 149 -0.44 -7.96 20.48
CA ARG A 149 -0.55 -7.72 21.93
C ARG A 149 -1.13 -8.93 22.66
N SER A 150 -2.15 -9.56 22.10
CA SER A 150 -2.71 -10.81 22.64
C SER A 150 -1.67 -11.93 22.67
N LEU A 151 -0.84 -12.05 21.63
CA LEU A 151 0.25 -13.03 21.57
C LEU A 151 1.27 -12.84 22.71
N LYS A 152 1.57 -11.60 23.09
CA LYS A 152 2.45 -11.30 24.23
C LYS A 152 1.87 -11.80 25.56
N ILE A 153 0.55 -11.77 25.72
CA ILE A 153 -0.13 -12.31 26.88
C ILE A 153 0.00 -13.83 26.88
N GLU A 154 -0.31 -14.50 25.77
CA GLU A 154 -0.16 -15.96 25.66
C GLU A 154 1.28 -16.44 25.89
N ALA A 155 2.26 -15.63 25.51
CA ALA A 155 3.66 -15.95 25.76
C ALA A 155 3.98 -16.13 27.26
N THR A 156 3.30 -15.40 28.16
CA THR A 156 3.51 -15.50 29.62
C THR A 156 3.08 -16.84 30.21
N TYR A 157 2.12 -17.51 29.57
CA TYR A 157 1.60 -18.81 29.98
C TYR A 157 2.41 -20.00 29.44
N GLY A 158 3.44 -19.75 28.63
CA GLY A 158 4.24 -20.77 27.94
C GLY A 158 5.14 -21.67 28.81
N GLY A 159 5.03 -21.59 30.15
CA GLY A 159 5.83 -22.39 31.08
C GLY A 159 7.33 -22.23 30.85
N GLY A 160 8.06 -23.35 30.72
CA GLY A 160 9.51 -23.35 30.45
C GLY A 160 9.92 -22.72 29.12
N PHE A 161 8.98 -22.47 28.20
CA PHE A 161 9.24 -21.80 26.92
C PHE A 161 8.93 -20.30 26.95
N HIS A 162 8.48 -19.76 28.09
CA HIS A 162 8.03 -18.36 28.21
C HIS A 162 9.01 -17.36 27.60
N GLN A 163 10.31 -17.45 27.92
CA GLN A 163 11.33 -16.51 27.45
C GLN A 163 11.41 -16.47 25.91
N ILE A 164 11.44 -17.64 25.26
CA ILE A 164 11.54 -17.75 23.80
C ILE A 164 10.24 -17.27 23.14
N LEU A 165 9.08 -17.62 23.70
CA LEU A 165 7.78 -17.19 23.18
C LEU A 165 7.61 -15.67 23.32
N ALA A 166 8.08 -15.07 24.42
CA ALA A 166 8.05 -13.63 24.64
C ALA A 166 8.95 -12.89 23.66
N GLN A 167 10.12 -13.44 23.33
CA GLN A 167 11.00 -12.90 22.29
C GLN A 167 10.31 -12.91 20.92
N ILE A 168 9.71 -14.05 20.53
CA ILE A 168 8.96 -14.17 19.27
C ILE A 168 7.80 -13.17 19.23
N ALA A 169 7.02 -13.06 20.31
CA ALA A 169 5.91 -12.10 20.39
C ALA A 169 6.39 -10.65 20.26
N THR A 170 7.58 -10.34 20.78
CA THR A 170 8.20 -9.02 20.62
C THR A 170 8.61 -8.75 19.17
N GLU A 171 9.17 -9.74 18.49
CA GLU A 171 9.50 -9.65 17.06
C GLU A 171 8.24 -9.45 16.19
N PHE A 172 7.13 -10.13 16.50
CA PHE A 172 5.85 -9.88 15.84
C PHE A 172 5.38 -8.45 16.00
N SER A 173 5.35 -7.92 17.23
CA SER A 173 4.97 -6.52 17.47
C SER A 173 5.86 -5.56 16.68
N TYR A 174 7.18 -5.79 16.67
CA TYR A 174 8.11 -4.92 15.94
C TYR A 174 7.74 -4.80 14.46
N TYR A 175 7.45 -5.91 13.78
CA TYR A 175 7.07 -5.88 12.37
C TYR A 175 5.67 -5.32 12.15
N ILE A 176 4.70 -5.72 12.96
CA ILE A 176 3.30 -5.35 12.79
C ILE A 176 3.06 -3.88 13.09
N ASP A 177 3.63 -3.36 14.19
CA ASP A 177 3.42 -1.99 14.63
C ASP A 177 4.08 -0.97 13.70
N SER A 178 5.01 -1.40 12.83
CA SER A 178 5.59 -0.56 11.78
C SER A 178 4.64 -0.31 10.60
N ILE A 179 3.67 -1.20 10.37
CA ILE A 179 2.81 -1.18 9.18
C ILE A 179 1.92 0.08 9.12
N PRO A 180 1.17 0.46 10.18
CA PRO A 180 0.31 1.63 10.13
C PRO A 180 1.07 2.92 9.76
N GLY A 181 2.27 3.10 10.30
CA GLY A 181 3.12 4.26 9.98
C GLY A 181 3.51 4.32 8.49
N ILE A 182 3.83 3.18 7.89
CA ILE A 182 4.15 3.11 6.45
C ILE A 182 2.90 3.43 5.62
N LEU A 183 1.74 2.87 5.97
CA LEU A 183 0.48 3.12 5.27
C LEU A 183 0.04 4.59 5.37
N GLN A 184 0.25 5.22 6.52
CA GLN A 184 -0.01 6.65 6.72
C GLN A 184 0.87 7.52 5.81
N GLN A 185 2.13 7.15 5.60
CA GLN A 185 2.99 7.84 4.62
C GLN A 185 2.43 7.71 3.20
N ILE A 186 1.92 6.54 2.82
CA ILE A 186 1.27 6.33 1.51
C ILE A 186 0.05 7.26 1.35
N GLN A 187 -0.82 7.32 2.36
CA GLN A 187 -1.97 8.25 2.34
C GLN A 187 -1.53 9.72 2.21
N GLY A 188 -0.41 10.10 2.84
CA GLY A 188 0.16 11.44 2.71
C GLY A 188 0.50 11.81 1.27
N TYR A 189 1.04 10.85 0.49
CA TYR A 189 1.32 11.06 -0.93
C TYR A 189 0.05 11.17 -1.79
N LEU A 190 -1.04 10.51 -1.40
CA LEU A 190 -2.34 10.56 -2.09
C LEU A 190 -3.12 11.85 -1.82
N LYS A 191 -3.24 12.28 -0.56
CA LYS A 191 -4.00 13.49 -0.17
C LYS A 191 -3.41 14.77 -0.76
N ARG A 192 -2.11 14.79 -1.05
CA ARG A 192 -1.44 15.94 -1.69
C ARG A 192 -1.83 16.13 -3.16
N ASN A 193 -2.66 15.24 -3.71
CA ASN A 193 -3.18 15.33 -5.08
C ASN A 193 -4.63 15.82 -5.15
N SER A 194 -5.43 15.67 -4.10
CA SER A 194 -6.83 16.14 -4.05
C SER A 194 -6.99 17.64 -3.77
N LEU A 195 -5.88 18.35 -3.54
CA LEU A 195 -5.83 19.80 -3.30
C LEU A 195 -5.36 20.59 -4.55
N ARG A 196 -5.36 19.95 -5.71
CA ARG A 196 -5.03 20.57 -7.00
C ARG A 196 -6.18 20.44 -7.97
#